data_AF-A0A162ZMC0-F1
#
_entry.id   AF-A0A162ZMC0-F1
#
_cell.length_a   1.000
_cell.length_b   1.000
_cell.length_c   1.000
_cell.angle_alpha   90.00
_cell.angle_beta   90.00
_cell.angle_gamma   90.00
#
_symmetry.space_group_name_H-M   'P 1'
#
loop_
_entity.id
_entity.type
_entity.pdbx_description
1 polymer ?
#
loop_
_entity_poly.entity_id
_entity_poly.type
_entity_poly.pdbx_seq_one_letter_code
_entity_poly.pdbx_strand_id
1 'polypeptide(L)'
;MICDGCDRGWHTGCCNPEISQVPEGSWLCRLCAECHSCGEQKDDTDHTQYHYATAPPSKLYDKAAYLATYCTRCYEHFEQSRFCPVCLKTFSEGDENDEEDNEMVTCDSCDYWIHTKCDETLTPEKYQSLCDDEEAKYACPLCAGKVKPIVETEAVKKALKGTSAPCGSCVGLLGGKIKTRGVVSYEDIKVGVPEIKGTGTAEMPSL
;
A
#
# COMPACT_ATOMS: atom_id res chain seq x y z
N MET A 1 19.99 -2.64 -8.65
CA MET A 1 19.16 -2.58 -7.43
C MET A 1 19.58 -3.71 -6.51
N ILE A 2 19.44 -3.53 -5.20
CA ILE A 2 19.75 -4.57 -4.20
C ILE A 2 18.43 -4.90 -3.49
N CYS A 3 18.13 -6.19 -3.32
CA CYS A 3 16.95 -6.62 -2.57
C CYS A 3 17.19 -6.41 -1.07
N ASP A 4 16.32 -5.65 -0.39
CA ASP A 4 16.45 -5.41 1.06
C ASP A 4 16.17 -6.66 1.92
N GLY A 5 15.62 -7.73 1.33
CA GLY A 5 15.35 -8.99 2.04
C GLY A 5 16.45 -10.03 1.93
N CYS A 6 17.33 -9.95 0.92
CA CYS A 6 18.34 -11.00 0.70
C CYS A 6 19.68 -10.53 0.11
N ASP A 7 19.88 -9.22 0.01
CA ASP A 7 21.10 -8.56 -0.50
C ASP A 7 21.54 -8.95 -1.92
N ARG A 8 20.72 -9.71 -2.66
CA ARG A 8 21.00 -10.05 -4.06
C ARG A 8 20.91 -8.80 -4.93
N GLY A 9 21.88 -8.64 -5.83
CA GLY A 9 21.88 -7.60 -6.86
C GLY A 9 21.01 -7.98 -8.06
N TRP A 10 20.19 -7.05 -8.53
CA TRP A 10 19.33 -7.18 -9.69
C TRP A 10 19.56 -6.02 -10.67
N HIS A 11 19.78 -6.33 -11.95
CA HIS A 11 19.69 -5.33 -13.01
C HIS A 11 18.24 -4.93 -13.21
N THR A 12 18.01 -3.65 -13.52
CA THR A 12 16.68 -3.10 -13.81
C THR A 12 15.93 -3.87 -14.91
N GLY A 13 16.62 -4.27 -15.98
CA GLY A 13 16.07 -5.09 -17.07
C GLY A 13 15.95 -6.59 -16.78
N CYS A 14 16.50 -7.07 -15.66
CA CYS A 14 16.33 -8.45 -15.21
C CYS A 14 15.19 -8.58 -14.17
N CYS A 15 14.66 -7.45 -13.70
CA CYS A 15 13.43 -7.43 -12.93
C CYS A 15 12.25 -7.80 -13.82
N ASN A 16 11.27 -8.46 -13.25
CA ASN A 16 10.04 -8.78 -13.95
C ASN A 16 8.86 -8.34 -13.06
N PRO A 17 8.12 -7.28 -13.44
CA PRO A 17 8.29 -6.46 -14.64
C PRO A 17 9.62 -5.67 -14.66
N GLU A 18 10.06 -5.31 -15.85
CA GLU A 18 11.25 -4.47 -16.03
C GLU A 18 11.06 -3.13 -15.31
N ILE A 19 12.06 -2.74 -14.54
CA ILE A 19 12.04 -1.49 -13.78
C ILE A 19 12.76 -0.43 -14.61
N SER A 20 12.00 0.49 -15.21
CA SER A 20 12.55 1.54 -16.08
C SER A 20 13.39 2.58 -15.33
N GLN A 21 13.06 2.84 -14.06
CA GLN A 21 13.80 3.73 -13.17
C GLN A 21 13.88 3.10 -11.78
N VAL A 22 15.06 3.17 -11.15
CA VAL A 22 15.24 2.66 -9.78
C VAL A 22 14.31 3.43 -8.84
N PRO A 23 13.31 2.77 -8.21
CA PRO A 23 12.40 3.44 -7.30
C PRO A 23 13.11 3.85 -6.01
N GLU A 24 12.59 4.85 -5.33
CA GLU A 24 13.06 5.22 -3.99
C GLU A 24 12.42 4.37 -2.89
N GLY A 25 13.18 4.23 -1.81
CA GLY A 25 12.81 3.40 -0.66
C GLY A 25 13.22 1.95 -0.84
N SER A 26 12.75 1.13 0.09
CA SER A 26 13.06 -0.28 0.11
C SER A 26 12.31 -1.05 -0.98
N TRP A 27 12.93 -2.11 -1.51
CA TRP A 27 12.43 -2.97 -2.58
C TRP A 27 12.80 -4.43 -2.34
N LEU A 28 11.87 -5.34 -2.65
CA LEU A 28 12.11 -6.78 -2.60
C LEU A 28 12.14 -7.38 -4.01
N CYS A 29 13.10 -8.28 -4.22
CA CYS A 29 13.14 -9.06 -5.44
C CYS A 29 12.00 -10.07 -5.51
N ARG A 30 11.72 -10.57 -6.73
CA ARG A 30 10.67 -11.59 -6.98
C ARG A 30 10.79 -12.86 -6.14
N LEU A 31 11.98 -13.17 -5.59
CA LEU A 31 12.21 -14.35 -4.75
C LEU A 31 11.87 -14.10 -3.27
N CYS A 32 11.82 -12.84 -2.86
CA CYS A 32 11.52 -12.44 -1.49
C CYS A 32 10.09 -11.89 -1.38
N ALA A 33 9.63 -11.17 -2.41
CA ALA A 33 8.35 -10.50 -2.38
C ALA A 33 7.18 -11.48 -2.19
N GLU A 34 6.22 -11.09 -1.35
CA GLU A 34 4.89 -11.70 -1.29
C GLU A 34 3.87 -10.73 -1.90
N CYS A 35 2.73 -11.26 -2.35
CA CYS A 35 1.63 -10.40 -2.77
C CYS A 35 1.09 -9.61 -1.57
N HIS A 36 1.16 -8.28 -1.63
CA HIS A 36 0.69 -7.40 -0.55
C HIS A 36 -0.80 -7.57 -0.23
N SER A 37 -1.61 -7.89 -1.26
CA SER A 37 -3.06 -8.02 -1.09
C SER A 37 -3.45 -9.35 -0.45
N CYS A 38 -3.08 -10.47 -1.08
CA CYS A 38 -3.53 -11.81 -0.69
C CYS A 38 -2.49 -12.63 0.10
N GLY A 39 -1.27 -12.10 0.30
CA GLY A 39 -0.19 -12.80 1.01
C GLY A 39 0.43 -13.96 0.22
N GLU A 40 0.07 -14.14 -1.05
CA GLU A 40 0.59 -15.25 -1.87
C GLU A 40 2.11 -15.16 -2.02
N GLN A 41 2.78 -16.18 -1.49
CA GLN A 41 4.22 -16.39 -1.56
C GLN A 41 4.45 -17.69 -2.33
N LYS A 42 5.03 -17.60 -3.53
CA LYS A 42 5.24 -18.78 -4.36
C LYS A 42 6.70 -19.25 -4.32
N ASP A 43 6.88 -20.58 -4.34
CA ASP A 43 8.18 -21.23 -4.38
C ASP A 43 8.91 -21.00 -5.72
N ASP A 44 10.24 -21.16 -5.74
CA ASP A 44 11.15 -20.93 -6.87
C ASP A 44 10.83 -21.82 -8.10
N THR A 45 9.98 -22.83 -7.92
CA THR A 45 9.50 -23.73 -8.98
C THR A 45 8.35 -23.16 -9.81
N ASP A 46 7.68 -22.11 -9.34
CA ASP A 46 6.59 -21.45 -10.05
C ASP A 46 7.11 -20.19 -10.76
N HIS A 47 7.01 -20.16 -12.09
CA HIS A 47 7.37 -19.01 -12.91
C HIS A 47 6.47 -17.79 -12.71
N THR A 48 5.50 -17.84 -11.80
CA THR A 48 4.56 -16.77 -11.49
C THR A 48 5.23 -15.40 -11.44
N GLN A 49 4.60 -14.48 -12.15
CA GLN A 49 5.08 -13.12 -12.36
C GLN A 49 4.50 -12.24 -11.25
N TYR A 50 5.39 -11.74 -10.39
CA TYR A 50 5.07 -10.61 -9.52
C TYR A 50 5.08 -9.32 -10.33
N HIS A 51 4.27 -8.36 -9.91
CA HIS A 51 4.19 -7.03 -10.49
C HIS A 51 4.45 -5.98 -9.43
N TYR A 52 5.22 -4.95 -9.80
CA TYR A 52 5.62 -3.87 -8.89
C TYR A 52 4.77 -2.64 -9.16
N ALA A 53 3.87 -2.32 -8.23
CA ALA A 53 3.15 -1.05 -8.27
C ALA A 53 4.09 0.07 -7.87
N THR A 54 4.16 1.10 -8.70
CA THR A 54 4.97 2.30 -8.44
C THR A 54 4.11 3.55 -8.64
N ALA A 55 4.29 4.55 -7.78
CA ALA A 55 3.80 5.88 -8.08
C ALA A 55 4.86 6.60 -8.94
N PRO A 56 4.46 7.22 -10.06
CA PRO A 56 5.40 7.95 -10.90
C PRO A 56 6.04 9.12 -10.13
N PRO A 57 7.18 9.65 -10.63
CA PRO A 57 7.74 10.89 -10.12
C PRO A 57 6.66 12.00 -10.06
N SER A 58 6.71 12.80 -9.02
CA SER A 58 5.82 13.95 -8.84
C SER A 58 6.60 15.25 -8.84
N LYS A 59 5.91 16.40 -8.79
CA LYS A 59 6.58 17.69 -8.56
C LYS A 59 7.31 17.76 -7.20
N LEU A 60 6.99 16.85 -6.28
CA LEU A 60 7.49 16.83 -4.90
C LEU A 60 8.66 15.87 -4.70
N TYR A 61 8.85 14.88 -5.59
CA TYR A 61 9.97 13.93 -5.56
C TYR A 61 10.24 13.38 -6.97
N ASP A 62 11.50 13.35 -7.38
CA ASP A 62 11.97 13.24 -8.77
C ASP A 62 12.09 11.81 -9.31
N LYS A 63 11.82 10.81 -8.47
CA LYS A 63 11.89 9.38 -8.81
C LYS A 63 10.57 8.67 -8.50
N ALA A 64 10.36 7.53 -9.15
CA ALA A 64 9.21 6.70 -8.84
C ALA A 64 9.30 6.20 -7.39
N ALA A 65 8.16 6.11 -6.71
CA ALA A 65 8.08 5.52 -5.38
C ALA A 65 7.54 4.09 -5.46
N TYR A 66 8.24 3.13 -4.88
CA TYR A 66 7.75 1.77 -4.79
C TYR A 66 6.58 1.68 -3.79
N LEU A 67 5.42 1.24 -4.27
CA LEU A 67 4.20 1.12 -3.48
C LEU A 67 4.08 -0.25 -2.83
N ALA A 68 3.96 -1.30 -3.66
CA ALA A 68 3.75 -2.68 -3.24
C ALA A 68 4.10 -3.66 -4.36
N THR A 69 4.22 -4.94 -3.98
CA THR A 69 4.30 -6.06 -4.92
C THR A 69 2.97 -6.81 -4.92
N TYR A 70 2.51 -7.24 -6.10
CA TYR A 70 1.28 -8.01 -6.28
C TYR A 70 1.53 -9.24 -7.13
N CYS A 71 0.77 -10.32 -6.91
CA CYS A 71 0.61 -11.36 -7.94
C CYS A 71 -0.21 -10.81 -9.11
N THR A 72 -0.18 -11.47 -10.28
CA THR A 72 -0.90 -11.03 -11.49
C THR A 72 -2.36 -10.66 -11.23
N ARG A 73 -3.12 -11.52 -10.54
CA ARG A 73 -4.55 -11.28 -10.25
C ARG A 73 -4.77 -9.99 -9.46
N CYS A 74 -4.01 -9.78 -8.39
CA CYS A 74 -4.14 -8.58 -7.57
C CYS A 74 -3.65 -7.34 -8.32
N TYR A 75 -2.62 -7.47 -9.16
CA TYR A 75 -2.14 -6.37 -9.98
C TYR A 75 -3.19 -5.91 -11.00
N GLU A 76 -3.91 -6.84 -11.64
CA GLU A 76 -5.02 -6.49 -12.55
C GLU A 76 -6.10 -5.66 -11.84
N HIS A 77 -6.43 -5.97 -10.59
CA HIS A 77 -7.34 -5.14 -9.79
C HIS A 77 -6.74 -3.78 -9.44
N PHE A 78 -5.46 -3.72 -9.12
CA PHE A 78 -4.75 -2.45 -8.88
C PHE A 78 -4.82 -1.52 -10.10
N GLU A 79 -4.54 -2.03 -11.31
CA GLU A 79 -4.60 -1.26 -12.57
C GLU A 79 -6.02 -0.78 -12.91
N GLN A 80 -7.05 -1.48 -12.44
CA GLN A 80 -8.45 -1.08 -12.58
C GLN A 80 -8.90 -0.10 -11.47
N SER A 81 -7.99 0.43 -10.66
CA SER A 81 -8.32 1.27 -9.49
C SER A 81 -9.20 0.59 -8.44
N ARG A 82 -9.16 -0.75 -8.37
CA ARG A 82 -9.91 -1.56 -7.40
C ARG A 82 -9.07 -1.89 -6.17
N PHE A 83 -8.69 -0.85 -5.44
CA PHE A 83 -7.90 -0.98 -4.22
C PHE A 83 -8.27 0.08 -3.18
N CYS A 84 -8.05 -0.24 -1.91
CA CYS A 84 -8.21 0.73 -0.82
C CYS A 84 -6.95 1.62 -0.75
N PRO A 85 -7.02 2.95 -0.96
CA PRO A 85 -5.86 3.83 -0.95
C PRO A 85 -5.18 3.95 0.42
N VAL A 86 -5.85 3.56 1.52
CA VAL A 86 -5.28 3.62 2.87
C VAL A 86 -4.31 2.47 3.14
N CYS A 87 -4.67 1.24 2.73
CA CYS A 87 -3.85 0.04 2.99
C CYS A 87 -3.24 -0.57 1.74
N LEU A 88 -3.62 -0.12 0.54
CA LEU A 88 -3.23 -0.63 -0.76
C LEU A 88 -3.62 -2.11 -1.03
N LYS A 89 -4.53 -2.69 -0.26
CA LYS A 89 -5.11 -4.00 -0.61
C LYS A 89 -6.10 -3.84 -1.75
N THR A 90 -6.06 -4.78 -2.68
CA THR A 90 -6.94 -4.86 -3.85
C THR A 90 -8.13 -5.76 -3.54
N PHE A 91 -9.27 -5.50 -4.17
CA PHE A 91 -10.49 -6.27 -3.96
C PHE A 91 -11.11 -6.67 -5.29
N SER A 92 -11.72 -7.86 -5.32
CA SER A 92 -12.41 -8.39 -6.50
C SER A 92 -13.94 -8.39 -6.29
N GLU A 93 -14.70 -8.42 -7.38
CA GLU A 93 -16.16 -8.46 -7.32
C GLU A 93 -16.54 -9.93 -7.17
N GLY A 94 -17.15 -10.29 -6.04
CA GLY A 94 -17.66 -11.64 -5.82
C GLY A 94 -16.68 -12.65 -5.23
N ASP A 95 -15.59 -12.21 -4.57
CA ASP A 95 -14.83 -13.13 -3.71
C ASP A 95 -15.56 -13.27 -2.36
N GLU A 96 -16.49 -14.22 -2.30
CA GLU A 96 -17.19 -14.60 -1.07
C GLU A 96 -16.24 -15.16 0.00
N ASN A 97 -14.96 -15.46 -0.34
CA ASN A 97 -14.02 -16.12 0.56
C ASN A 97 -13.17 -15.16 1.41
N ASP A 98 -13.25 -13.84 1.18
CA ASP A 98 -12.54 -12.85 2.00
C ASP A 98 -13.56 -11.96 2.73
N GLU A 99 -14.32 -12.59 3.65
CA GLU A 99 -15.35 -11.93 4.48
C GLU A 99 -14.85 -10.64 5.15
N GLU A 100 -13.54 -10.52 5.37
CA GLU A 100 -12.91 -9.36 6.01
C GLU A 100 -12.80 -8.10 5.14
N ASP A 101 -12.90 -8.20 3.80
CA ASP A 101 -12.73 -7.08 2.86
C ASP A 101 -14.07 -6.61 2.26
N ASN A 102 -15.20 -7.21 2.66
CA ASN A 102 -16.54 -6.92 2.13
C ASN A 102 -17.19 -5.64 2.69
N GLU A 103 -16.73 -5.15 3.85
CA GLU A 103 -17.24 -3.91 4.44
C GLU A 103 -16.43 -2.71 3.96
N MET A 104 -16.97 -1.98 2.99
CA MET A 104 -16.33 -0.80 2.41
C MET A 104 -17.28 0.38 2.29
N VAL A 105 -16.71 1.58 2.35
CA VAL A 105 -17.43 2.84 2.14
C VAL A 105 -16.69 3.70 1.11
N THR A 106 -17.44 4.37 0.25
CA THR A 106 -16.88 5.31 -0.72
C THR A 106 -16.56 6.66 -0.06
N CYS A 107 -15.41 7.23 -0.41
CA CYS A 107 -14.99 8.55 0.04
C CYS A 107 -15.50 9.65 -0.91
N ASP A 108 -16.30 10.60 -0.41
CA ASP A 108 -16.85 11.71 -1.22
C ASP A 108 -15.79 12.69 -1.76
N SER A 109 -14.54 12.60 -1.31
CA SER A 109 -13.45 13.50 -1.75
C SER A 109 -12.57 12.90 -2.85
N CYS A 110 -12.51 11.58 -2.98
CA CYS A 110 -11.63 10.92 -3.95
C CYS A 110 -12.31 9.78 -4.71
N ASP A 111 -13.56 9.44 -4.38
CA ASP A 111 -14.38 8.40 -5.01
C ASP A 111 -13.81 6.97 -4.92
N TYR A 112 -12.80 6.74 -4.07
CA TYR A 112 -12.26 5.41 -3.79
C TYR A 112 -12.97 4.73 -2.62
N TRP A 113 -13.09 3.41 -2.73
CA TRP A 113 -13.60 2.53 -1.69
C TRP A 113 -12.58 2.30 -0.59
N ILE A 114 -13.00 2.50 0.65
CA ILE A 114 -12.17 2.36 1.86
C ILE A 114 -12.75 1.24 2.71
N HIS A 115 -11.93 0.27 3.11
CA HIS A 115 -12.37 -0.73 4.08
C HIS A 115 -12.77 -0.03 5.39
N THR A 116 -13.87 -0.43 6.03
CA THR A 116 -14.28 0.08 7.35
C THR A 116 -13.15 -0.09 8.37
N LYS A 117 -12.42 -1.21 8.29
CA LYS A 117 -11.24 -1.49 9.12
C LYS A 117 -10.02 -0.61 8.83
N CYS A 118 -10.03 0.25 7.81
CA CYS A 118 -8.92 1.18 7.52
C CYS A 118 -9.08 2.57 8.16
N ASP A 119 -10.22 2.83 8.81
CA ASP A 119 -10.45 4.06 9.59
C ASP A 119 -10.99 3.67 10.97
N GLU A 120 -10.33 4.06 12.05
CA GLU A 120 -10.80 3.73 13.42
C GLU A 120 -12.11 4.43 13.77
N THR A 121 -12.47 5.49 13.05
CA THR A 121 -13.71 6.24 13.27
C THR A 121 -14.92 5.64 12.54
N LEU A 122 -14.70 4.68 11.63
CA LEU A 122 -15.76 3.90 10.99
C LEU A 122 -16.18 2.75 11.91
N THR A 123 -16.90 3.07 12.98
CA THR A 123 -17.57 2.05 13.80
C THR A 123 -18.77 1.47 13.05
N PRO A 124 -19.30 0.29 13.43
CA PRO A 124 -20.50 -0.28 12.82
C PRO A 124 -21.69 0.70 12.84
N GLU A 125 -21.85 1.48 13.91
CA GLU A 125 -22.91 2.49 14.03
C GLU A 125 -22.69 3.65 13.04
N LYS A 126 -21.44 4.09 12.86
CA LYS A 126 -21.13 5.14 11.89
C LYS A 126 -21.30 4.64 10.46
N TYR A 127 -20.91 3.40 10.18
CA TYR A 127 -21.12 2.76 8.89
C TYR A 127 -22.62 2.64 8.57
N GLN A 128 -23.42 2.12 9.51
CA GLN A 128 -24.87 2.04 9.36
C GLN A 128 -25.49 3.42 9.11
N SER A 129 -25.05 4.45 9.84
CA SER A 129 -25.48 5.84 9.61
C SER A 129 -25.14 6.34 8.21
N LEU A 130 -24.01 5.93 7.62
CA LEU A 130 -23.64 6.29 6.25
C LEU A 130 -24.46 5.52 5.20
N CYS A 131 -24.93 4.32 5.53
CA CYS A 131 -25.84 3.55 4.68
C CYS A 131 -27.28 4.08 4.72
N ASP A 132 -27.74 4.54 5.90
CA ASP A 132 -29.13 4.95 6.12
C ASP A 132 -29.42 6.40 5.68
N ASP A 133 -28.39 7.26 5.64
CA ASP A 133 -28.51 8.69 5.31
C ASP A 133 -27.76 9.02 4.02
N GLU A 134 -28.49 9.24 2.92
CA GLU A 134 -27.94 9.59 1.62
C GLU A 134 -27.20 10.95 1.60
N GLU A 135 -27.48 11.85 2.55
CA GLU A 135 -26.78 13.13 2.67
C GLU A 135 -25.47 13.00 3.47
N ALA A 136 -25.29 11.90 4.21
CA ALA A 136 -24.12 11.71 5.04
C ALA A 136 -22.84 11.60 4.19
N LYS A 137 -21.84 12.41 4.57
CA LYS A 137 -20.56 12.48 3.87
C LYS A 137 -19.45 11.78 4.64
N TYR A 138 -18.60 11.08 3.89
CA TYR A 138 -17.42 10.41 4.38
C TYR A 138 -16.17 10.89 3.65
N ALA A 139 -15.17 11.34 4.41
CA ALA A 139 -13.83 11.62 3.92
C ALA A 139 -12.84 10.60 4.51
N CYS A 140 -12.13 9.88 3.65
CA CYS A 140 -11.16 8.87 4.06
C CYS A 140 -10.01 9.48 4.88
N PRO A 141 -9.24 8.66 5.62
CA PRO A 141 -8.11 9.15 6.41
C PRO A 141 -7.13 10.04 5.64
N LEU A 142 -6.89 9.77 4.35
CA LEU A 142 -5.96 10.51 3.52
C LEU A 142 -6.52 11.88 3.07
N CYS A 143 -7.82 11.95 2.80
CA CYS A 143 -8.51 13.20 2.45
C CYS A 143 -8.75 14.07 3.68
N ALA A 144 -9.11 13.46 4.81
CA ALA A 144 -9.34 14.14 6.08
C ALA A 144 -8.04 14.48 6.86
N GLY A 145 -6.88 14.03 6.38
CA GLY A 145 -5.59 14.28 7.04
C GLY A 145 -5.40 13.54 8.36
N LYS A 146 -6.08 12.41 8.57
CA LYS A 146 -5.96 11.53 9.74
C LYS A 146 -4.67 10.70 9.65
N VAL A 147 -3.53 11.39 9.70
CA VAL A 147 -2.19 10.80 9.60
C VAL A 147 -1.38 11.17 10.84
N LYS A 148 -0.95 10.17 11.62
CA LYS A 148 -0.18 10.36 12.85
C LYS A 148 1.22 9.79 12.71
N PRO A 149 2.29 10.55 13.01
CA PRO A 149 3.64 10.01 13.05
C PRO A 149 3.83 9.05 14.24
N ILE A 150 4.61 8.00 14.03
CA ILE A 150 5.11 7.10 15.09
C ILE A 150 6.36 7.70 15.74
N VAL A 151 7.17 8.40 14.95
CA VAL A 151 8.39 9.08 15.41
C VAL A 151 8.37 10.53 14.92
N GLU A 152 8.58 11.48 15.83
CA GLU A 152 8.57 12.91 15.53
C GLU A 152 9.91 13.40 14.98
N THR A 153 10.13 13.20 13.67
CA THR A 153 11.27 13.78 12.96
C THR A 153 10.83 14.54 11.70
N GLU A 154 11.65 15.48 11.24
CA GLU A 154 11.36 16.24 10.02
C GLU A 154 11.30 15.35 8.78
N ALA A 155 12.11 14.29 8.71
CA ALA A 155 12.05 13.32 7.62
C ALA A 155 10.71 12.59 7.60
N VAL A 156 10.24 12.10 8.76
CA VAL A 156 8.94 11.42 8.89
C VAL A 156 7.79 12.35 8.53
N LYS A 157 7.81 13.60 9.00
CA LYS A 157 6.79 14.60 8.64
C LYS A 157 6.74 14.85 7.13
N LYS A 158 7.89 14.89 6.45
CA LYS A 158 7.95 15.07 4.99
C LYS A 158 7.37 13.85 4.24
N ALA A 159 7.72 12.64 4.67
CA ALA A 159 7.22 11.40 4.08
C ALA A 159 5.70 11.25 4.27
N LEU A 160 5.17 11.56 5.45
CA LEU A 160 3.73 11.47 5.74
C LEU A 160 2.90 12.58 5.08
N LYS A 161 3.54 13.70 4.71
CA LYS A 161 2.93 14.76 3.89
C LYS A 161 3.02 14.51 2.38
N GLY A 162 3.73 13.45 1.95
CA GLY A 162 4.03 13.18 0.54
C GLY A 162 4.91 14.21 -0.12
N THR A 163 5.78 14.86 0.66
CA THR A 163 6.76 15.86 0.19
C THR A 163 8.17 15.31 0.08
N SER A 164 8.34 14.00 0.31
CA SER A 164 9.57 13.24 0.10
C SER A 164 9.21 11.79 -0.17
N ALA A 165 10.22 11.00 -0.54
CA ALA A 165 10.10 9.55 -0.63
C ALA A 165 9.52 8.93 0.65
N PRO A 166 8.81 7.79 0.53
CA PRO A 166 8.48 6.94 1.66
C PRO A 166 9.75 6.44 2.37
N CYS A 167 9.64 6.23 3.68
CA CYS A 167 10.71 5.63 4.47
C CYS A 167 10.90 4.14 4.14
N GLY A 168 12.01 3.55 4.57
CA GLY A 168 12.24 2.10 4.47
C GLY A 168 11.36 1.28 5.42
N SER A 169 10.96 1.87 6.55
CA SER A 169 10.10 1.26 7.56
C SER A 169 8.85 2.10 7.81
N CYS A 170 7.85 1.51 8.48
CA CYS A 170 6.63 2.22 8.84
C CYS A 170 6.91 3.32 9.87
N VAL A 171 6.52 4.54 9.54
CA VAL A 171 6.78 5.75 10.33
C VAL A 171 5.50 6.52 10.70
N GLY A 172 4.34 6.07 10.24
CA GLY A 172 3.06 6.67 10.58
C GLY A 172 1.89 5.69 10.62
N LEU A 173 0.77 6.21 11.10
CA LEU A 173 -0.52 5.54 11.20
C LEU A 173 -1.56 6.36 10.43
N LEU A 174 -2.21 5.72 9.47
CA LEU A 174 -3.36 6.25 8.73
C LEU A 174 -4.65 5.75 9.40
N GLY A 175 -5.60 6.66 9.60
CA GLY A 175 -6.89 6.31 10.22
C GLY A 175 -6.72 5.72 11.63
N GLY A 176 -5.63 6.10 12.32
CA GLY A 176 -5.29 5.67 13.67
C GLY A 176 -4.64 4.29 13.81
N LYS A 177 -4.76 3.41 12.80
CA LYS A 177 -4.33 2.00 12.92
C LYS A 177 -3.50 1.46 11.76
N ILE A 178 -3.64 1.99 10.54
CA ILE A 178 -2.96 1.42 9.38
C ILE A 178 -1.53 1.95 9.30
N LYS A 179 -0.55 1.07 9.52
CA LYS A 179 0.87 1.42 9.42
C LYS A 179 1.23 1.82 7.99
N THR A 180 2.06 2.85 7.87
CA THR A 180 2.54 3.33 6.57
C THR A 180 3.99 3.80 6.64
N ARG A 181 4.73 3.58 5.55
CA ARG A 181 6.08 4.13 5.30
C ARG A 181 6.05 5.59 4.86
N GLY A 182 4.91 6.10 4.44
CA GLY A 182 4.76 7.44 3.88
C GLY A 182 3.48 7.55 3.06
N VAL A 183 3.14 8.77 2.65
CA VAL A 183 2.02 9.01 1.73
C VAL A 183 2.60 9.49 0.42
N VAL A 184 2.05 9.05 -0.71
CA VAL A 184 2.47 9.51 -2.04
C VAL A 184 1.26 9.87 -2.89
N SER A 185 1.49 10.63 -3.95
CA SER A 185 0.44 10.94 -4.93
C SER A 185 0.45 9.88 -6.03
N TYR A 186 -0.72 9.34 -6.36
CA TYR A 186 -0.93 8.34 -7.40
C TYR A 186 -2.24 8.69 -8.11
N GLU A 187 -2.24 8.88 -9.44
CA GLU A 187 -3.45 9.19 -10.22
C GLU A 187 -4.38 10.23 -9.57
N ASP A 188 -3.79 11.38 -9.17
CA ASP A 188 -4.45 12.51 -8.50
C ASP A 188 -5.04 12.24 -7.10
N ILE A 189 -4.90 11.03 -6.57
CA ILE A 189 -5.23 10.70 -5.18
C ILE A 189 -3.97 10.59 -4.31
N LYS A 190 -4.17 10.61 -3.00
CA LYS A 190 -3.15 10.20 -2.04
C LYS A 190 -3.31 8.72 -1.75
N VAL A 191 -2.19 8.01 -1.66
CA VAL A 191 -2.14 6.61 -1.22
C VAL A 191 -1.15 6.44 -0.08
N GLY A 192 -1.52 5.61 0.89
CA GLY A 192 -0.61 5.13 1.93
C GLY A 192 0.35 4.11 1.35
N VAL A 193 1.64 4.27 1.63
CA VAL A 193 2.66 3.32 1.20
C VAL A 193 2.80 2.26 2.30
N PRO A 194 2.43 0.99 2.04
CA PRO A 194 2.37 -0.03 3.08
C PRO A 194 3.74 -0.49 3.55
N GLU A 195 3.74 -1.24 4.64
CA GLU A 195 4.89 -2.06 5.04
C GLU A 195 5.28 -3.02 3.92
N ILE A 196 6.57 -3.24 3.75
CA ILE A 196 7.08 -4.22 2.81
C ILE A 196 7.10 -5.57 3.50
N LYS A 197 6.36 -6.54 2.96
CA LYS A 197 6.33 -7.91 3.46
C LYS A 197 7.07 -8.86 2.53
N GLY A 198 7.66 -9.93 3.07
CA GLY A 198 8.44 -10.90 2.31
C GLY A 198 9.95 -10.91 2.62
N THR A 199 10.35 -10.83 3.89
CA THR A 199 11.79 -10.81 4.22
C THR A 199 12.47 -12.17 4.10
N GLY A 200 11.75 -13.30 4.21
CA GLY A 200 12.38 -14.62 4.40
C GLY A 200 13.23 -14.73 5.68
N THR A 201 13.55 -13.61 6.32
CA THR A 201 13.98 -13.46 7.71
C THR A 201 12.74 -13.05 8.51
N ALA A 202 11.82 -13.99 8.70
CA ALA A 202 11.12 -14.00 9.98
C ALA A 202 12.20 -13.99 11.07
N GLU A 203 11.98 -13.18 12.09
CA GLU A 203 12.84 -12.99 13.26
C GLU A 203 13.73 -14.22 13.52
N MET A 204 15.06 -14.02 13.57
CA MET A 204 15.93 -14.99 14.24
C MET A 204 15.27 -15.27 15.59
N PRO A 205 14.86 -16.52 15.90
CA PRO A 205 14.25 -16.81 17.18
C PRO A 205 15.24 -16.36 18.24
N SER A 206 14.76 -15.53 19.17
CA SER A 206 15.54 -15.10 20.33
C SER A 206 16.18 -16.33 20.97
N LEU A 207 17.51 -16.33 21.04
CA LEU A 207 18.33 -17.34 21.70
C LEU A 207 17.92 -17.53 23.17
#